data_AF-A0A7W8AD74-F1
#
_entry.id   AF-A0A7W8AD74-F1
#
_cell.length_a   1.000
_cell.length_b   1.000
_cell.length_c   1.000
_cell.angle_alpha   90.00
_cell.angle_beta   90.00
_cell.angle_gamma   90.00
#
_symmetry.space_group_name_H-M   'P 1'
#
loop_
_entity.id
_entity.type
_entity.pdbx_description
1 polymer ?
#
loop_
_entity_poly.entity_id
_entity_poly.type
_entity_poly.pdbx_seq_one_letter_code
_entity_poly.pdbx_strand_id
1 'polypeptide(L)'
;MVEPHGHGPVHGAAATARLQAIQHADLSGIVPGAGAPELLATLDRRGLLWAVVTSSDARMAKVTLDTAGIVPPLLLTLDDVTNGKPDPEGYLAAAAGLGVDPARCLVVEDSHPGVAAGKAAGAVVAALKGVPADLRIDNLEQVAALLDG
;
A
#
# COMPACT_ATOMS: atom_id res chain seq x y z
N MET A 1 -29.60 5.10 -48.70
CA MET A 1 -28.89 4.10 -47.87
C MET A 1 -27.50 4.66 -47.58
N VAL A 2 -27.35 5.42 -46.49
CA VAL A 2 -26.07 6.01 -46.01
C VAL A 2 -26.17 6.24 -44.48
N GLU A 3 -25.32 5.53 -43.71
CA GLU A 3 -24.71 5.75 -42.37
C GLU A 3 -25.60 5.87 -41.09
N PRO A 4 -25.10 5.67 -39.83
CA PRO A 4 -23.69 5.71 -39.37
C PRO A 4 -23.19 4.73 -38.24
N HIS A 5 -21.86 4.66 -38.14
CA HIS A 5 -20.94 4.61 -36.98
C HIS A 5 -21.33 4.03 -35.60
N GLY A 6 -20.37 3.31 -34.99
CA GLY A 6 -20.29 3.13 -33.53
C GLY A 6 -19.11 2.29 -33.04
N HIS A 7 -17.93 2.91 -32.88
CA HIS A 7 -16.81 2.34 -32.12
C HIS A 7 -17.04 2.64 -30.63
N GLY A 8 -17.36 1.63 -29.82
CA GLY A 8 -17.57 1.76 -28.38
C GLY A 8 -16.46 1.05 -27.59
N PRO A 9 -15.79 1.71 -26.63
CA PRO A 9 -14.77 1.07 -25.80
C PRO A 9 -15.35 0.46 -24.51
N VAL A 10 -14.46 -0.24 -23.81
CA VAL A 10 -14.44 -0.55 -22.36
C VAL A 10 -15.12 -1.85 -21.93
N HIS A 11 -14.32 -2.82 -21.45
CA HIS A 11 -14.61 -3.66 -20.28
C HIS A 11 -13.28 -4.25 -19.72
N GLY A 12 -12.43 -3.39 -19.13
CA GLY A 12 -11.12 -3.78 -18.59
C GLY A 12 -10.95 -3.68 -17.07
N ALA A 13 -11.96 -3.19 -16.33
CA ALA A 13 -11.85 -2.94 -14.88
C ALA A 13 -12.54 -4.01 -14.00
N ALA A 14 -13.43 -4.83 -14.56
CA ALA A 14 -14.22 -5.79 -13.79
C ALA A 14 -13.53 -7.16 -13.57
N ALA A 15 -12.42 -7.43 -14.26
CA ALA A 15 -11.77 -8.74 -14.24
C ALA A 15 -10.87 -8.96 -13.00
N THR A 16 -10.33 -7.89 -12.39
CA THR A 16 -9.32 -8.03 -11.32
C THR A 16 -9.93 -8.19 -9.94
N ALA A 17 -11.14 -7.67 -9.70
CA ALA A 17 -11.84 -7.77 -8.41
C ALA A 17 -12.37 -9.19 -8.10
N ARG A 18 -12.44 -10.10 -9.09
CA ARG A 18 -13.08 -11.41 -8.93
C ARG A 18 -12.10 -12.57 -8.66
N LEU A 19 -10.78 -12.31 -8.64
CA LEU A 19 -9.74 -13.31 -8.39
C LEU A 19 -9.22 -13.37 -6.95
N GLN A 20 -9.67 -12.50 -6.04
CA GLN A 20 -9.13 -12.43 -4.67
C GLN A 20 -9.69 -13.49 -3.70
N ALA A 21 -10.53 -14.42 -4.15
CA ALA A 21 -11.36 -15.25 -3.26
C ALA A 21 -10.68 -16.49 -2.64
N ILE A 22 -9.39 -16.77 -2.88
CA ILE A 22 -8.71 -17.89 -2.20
C ILE A 22 -7.25 -17.53 -1.90
N GLN A 23 -6.99 -16.85 -0.79
CA GLN A 23 -5.65 -16.78 -0.19
C GLN A 23 -5.51 -17.94 0.82
N HIS A 24 -5.07 -19.11 0.35
CA HIS A 24 -4.44 -20.08 1.25
C HIS A 24 -3.06 -19.55 1.60
N ALA A 25 -2.86 -19.09 2.83
CA ALA A 25 -1.56 -18.59 3.25
C ALA A 25 -0.62 -19.75 3.56
N ASP A 26 0.28 -20.04 2.63
CA ASP A 26 1.55 -20.65 2.99
C ASP A 26 2.35 -19.58 3.77
N LEU A 27 2.43 -19.76 5.08
CA LEU A 27 3.13 -18.86 5.99
C LEU A 27 4.62 -19.17 6.05
N SER A 28 5.07 -20.28 5.46
CA SER A 28 6.48 -20.62 5.44
C SER A 28 7.24 -19.62 4.55
N GLY A 29 8.20 -18.91 5.14
CA GLY A 29 9.00 -17.92 4.42
C GLY A 29 8.49 -16.47 4.45
N ILE A 30 7.47 -16.15 5.24
CA ILE A 30 7.18 -14.74 5.56
C ILE A 30 8.33 -14.20 6.42
N VAL A 31 9.15 -13.37 5.82
CA VAL A 31 10.21 -12.61 6.47
C VAL A 31 9.96 -11.12 6.25
N PRO A 32 10.37 -10.25 7.17
CA PRO A 32 10.38 -8.81 6.92
C PRO A 32 11.11 -8.50 5.62
N GLY A 33 10.57 -7.56 4.83
CA GLY A 33 11.26 -7.06 3.65
C GLY A 33 12.64 -6.51 4.01
N ALA A 34 13.60 -6.60 3.08
CA ALA A 34 14.94 -6.07 3.30
C ALA A 34 14.88 -4.59 3.74
N GLY A 35 15.47 -4.28 4.89
CA GLY A 35 15.46 -2.94 5.49
C GLY A 35 14.26 -2.63 6.39
N ALA A 36 13.31 -3.55 6.58
CA ALA A 36 12.14 -3.29 7.42
C ALA A 36 12.52 -3.02 8.90
N PRO A 37 13.38 -3.82 9.56
CA PRO A 37 13.79 -3.53 10.93
C PRO A 37 14.47 -2.16 11.07
N GLU A 38 15.34 -1.80 10.11
CA GLU A 38 16.07 -0.54 10.09
C GLU A 38 15.11 0.64 9.91
N LEU A 39 14.15 0.54 8.98
CA LEU A 39 13.13 1.54 8.78
C LEU A 39 12.28 1.73 10.04
N LEU A 40 11.79 0.65 10.65
CA LEU A 40 10.99 0.71 11.87
C LEU A 40 11.77 1.34 13.03
N ALA A 41 13.05 1.00 13.19
CA ALA A 41 13.93 1.62 14.17
C ALA A 41 14.13 3.12 13.91
N THR A 42 14.26 3.54 12.65
CA THR A 42 14.36 4.96 12.30
C THR A 42 13.05 5.71 12.57
N LEU A 43 11.90 5.12 12.27
CA LEU A 43 10.59 5.70 12.59
C LEU A 43 10.44 5.91 14.11
N ASP A 44 10.80 4.91 14.92
CA ASP A 44 10.74 5.00 16.38
C ASP A 44 11.70 6.07 16.92
N ARG A 45 12.98 6.04 16.53
CA ARG A 45 13.99 7.03 16.95
C ARG A 45 13.58 8.47 16.61
N ARG A 46 12.91 8.68 15.48
CA ARG A 46 12.47 10.01 15.00
C ARG A 46 11.09 10.40 15.53
N GLY A 47 10.38 9.50 16.21
CA GLY A 47 9.00 9.72 16.65
C GLY A 47 8.02 9.93 15.49
N LEU A 48 8.26 9.31 14.34
CA LEU A 48 7.41 9.44 13.16
C LEU A 48 6.20 8.52 13.25
N LEU A 49 5.03 9.08 13.00
CA LEU A 49 3.77 8.35 12.91
C LEU A 49 3.75 7.50 11.65
N TRP A 50 3.29 6.26 11.76
CA TRP A 50 3.19 5.34 10.63
C TRP A 50 2.02 4.36 10.79
N ALA A 51 1.58 3.82 9.67
CA ALA A 51 0.49 2.86 9.58
C ALA A 51 0.79 1.83 8.48
N VAL A 52 0.08 0.70 8.52
CA VAL A 52 0.04 -0.29 7.44
C VAL A 52 -1.31 -0.21 6.75
N VAL A 53 -1.30 -0.11 5.42
CA VAL A 53 -2.51 -0.16 4.58
C VAL A 53 -2.37 -1.33 3.60
N THR A 54 -3.21 -2.36 3.73
CA THR A 54 -3.08 -3.61 2.98
C THR A 54 -4.36 -4.01 2.27
N SER A 55 -4.24 -4.69 1.12
CA SER A 55 -5.36 -5.33 0.42
C SER A 55 -5.70 -6.72 0.95
N SER A 56 -5.06 -7.13 2.05
CA SER A 56 -5.39 -8.37 2.77
C SER A 56 -6.57 -8.14 3.72
N ASP A 57 -7.35 -9.18 3.97
CA ASP A 57 -8.31 -9.19 5.06
C ASP A 57 -7.60 -9.10 6.43
N ALA A 58 -8.34 -8.75 7.48
CA ALA A 58 -7.79 -8.53 8.82
C ALA A 58 -7.08 -9.76 9.39
N ARG A 59 -7.59 -10.96 9.11
CA ARG A 59 -6.99 -12.22 9.58
C ARG A 59 -5.62 -12.42 8.93
N MET A 60 -5.50 -12.21 7.63
CA MET A 60 -4.25 -12.41 6.89
C MET A 60 -3.22 -11.33 7.16
N ALA A 61 -3.65 -10.08 7.28
CA ALA A 61 -2.78 -8.99 7.69
C ALA A 61 -2.16 -9.28 9.07
N LYS A 62 -2.99 -9.66 10.05
CA LYS A 62 -2.53 -9.96 11.41
C LYS A 62 -1.53 -11.11 11.43
N VAL A 63 -1.84 -12.23 10.78
CA VAL A 63 -0.95 -13.40 10.76
C VAL A 63 0.39 -13.06 10.09
N THR A 64 0.38 -12.29 9.00
CA THR A 64 1.60 -11.87 8.29
C THR A 64 2.48 -10.99 9.17
N LEU A 65 1.87 -9.99 9.83
CA LEU A 65 2.57 -9.05 10.71
C LEU A 65 3.11 -9.73 11.97
N ASP A 66 2.32 -10.60 12.60
CA ASP A 66 2.74 -11.39 13.77
C ASP A 66 3.94 -12.29 13.41
N THR A 67 3.90 -12.94 12.24
CA THR A 67 5.00 -13.80 11.77
C THR A 67 6.27 -12.98 11.50
N ALA A 68 6.11 -11.76 10.99
CA ALA A 68 7.21 -10.82 10.76
C ALA A 68 7.71 -10.14 12.06
N GLY A 69 7.03 -10.32 13.20
CA GLY A 69 7.35 -9.65 14.45
C GLY A 69 7.09 -8.14 14.43
N ILE A 70 6.16 -7.67 13.58
CA ILE A 70 5.85 -6.24 13.38
C ILE A 70 4.49 -5.94 13.98
N VAL A 71 4.43 -4.92 14.85
CA VAL A 71 3.17 -4.42 15.41
C VAL A 71 2.98 -2.97 14.97
N PRO A 72 2.10 -2.68 14.00
CA PRO A 72 1.87 -1.32 13.57
C PRO A 72 1.01 -0.53 14.57
N PRO A 73 1.27 0.78 14.77
CA PRO A 73 0.41 1.65 15.56
C PRO A 73 -1.02 1.73 15.02
N LEU A 74 -1.16 1.61 13.69
CA LEU A 74 -2.43 1.63 12.98
C LEU A 74 -2.37 0.67 11.79
N LEU A 75 -3.40 -0.17 11.65
CA LEU A 75 -3.56 -1.14 10.56
C LEU A 75 -4.90 -0.91 9.89
N LEU A 76 -4.89 -0.65 8.58
CA LEU A 76 -6.06 -0.61 7.71
C LEU A 76 -5.98 -1.79 6.74
N THR A 77 -7.03 -2.60 6.75
CA THR A 77 -7.19 -3.81 5.95
C THR A 77 -8.26 -3.61 4.90
N LEU A 78 -8.47 -4.62 4.04
CA LEU A 78 -9.57 -4.59 3.09
C LEU A 78 -10.94 -4.55 3.78
N ASP A 79 -11.04 -5.04 5.02
CA ASP A 79 -12.29 -5.05 5.80
C ASP A 79 -12.64 -3.66 6.37
N ASP A 80 -11.68 -2.73 6.41
CA ASP A 80 -11.84 -1.39 7.00
C ASP A 80 -12.25 -0.33 5.96
N VAL A 81 -12.37 -0.71 4.69
CA VAL A 81 -12.66 0.20 3.57
C VAL A 81 -13.80 -0.31 2.70
N THR A 82 -14.54 0.62 2.12
CA THR A 82 -15.58 0.32 1.13
C THR A 82 -14.96 -0.01 -0.24
N ASN A 83 -13.92 0.73 -0.61
CA ASN A 83 -13.22 0.59 -1.89
C ASN A 83 -11.73 0.30 -1.66
N GLY A 84 -11.26 -0.85 -2.15
CA GLY A 84 -9.84 -1.20 -2.14
C GLY A 84 -9.02 -0.42 -3.19
N LYS A 85 -7.69 -0.52 -3.08
CA LYS A 85 -6.74 0.03 -4.06
C LYS A 85 -7.15 -0.38 -5.50
N PRO A 86 -7.20 0.53 -6.48
CA PRO A 86 -6.54 1.83 -6.53
C PRO A 86 -7.31 3.01 -5.92
N ASP A 87 -8.44 2.77 -5.26
CA ASP A 87 -9.13 3.84 -4.53
C ASP A 87 -8.26 4.35 -3.36
N PRO A 88 -8.20 5.68 -3.11
CA PRO A 88 -7.38 6.25 -2.04
C PRO A 88 -7.96 6.06 -0.63
N GLU A 89 -9.18 5.53 -0.48
CA GLU A 89 -9.91 5.43 0.79
C GLU A 89 -9.04 4.92 1.95
N GLY A 90 -8.31 3.83 1.76
CA GLY A 90 -7.46 3.26 2.82
C GLY A 90 -6.31 4.18 3.27
N TYR A 91 -5.69 4.91 2.34
CA TYR A 91 -4.62 5.86 2.67
C TYR A 91 -5.15 7.13 3.33
N LEU A 92 -6.30 7.63 2.88
CA LEU A 92 -6.98 8.76 3.50
C LEU A 92 -7.44 8.43 4.92
N ALA A 93 -7.99 7.23 5.13
CA ALA A 93 -8.39 6.73 6.44
C ALA A 93 -7.18 6.59 7.38
N ALA A 94 -6.05 6.07 6.90
CA ALA A 94 -4.83 5.98 7.67
C ALA A 94 -4.28 7.36 8.06
N ALA A 95 -4.20 8.30 7.11
CA ALA A 95 -3.75 9.67 7.39
C ALA A 95 -4.66 10.37 8.41
N ALA A 96 -5.97 10.22 8.28
CA ALA A 96 -6.94 10.73 9.24
C ALA A 96 -6.78 10.09 10.63
N GLY A 97 -6.59 8.77 10.70
CA GLY A 97 -6.36 8.04 11.96
C GLY A 97 -5.06 8.45 12.67
N LEU A 98 -4.04 8.84 11.92
CA LEU A 98 -2.79 9.40 12.45
C LEU A 98 -2.87 10.92 12.72
N GLY A 99 -3.93 11.60 12.28
CA GLY A 99 -4.08 13.06 12.44
C GLY A 99 -3.12 13.88 11.57
N VAL A 100 -2.73 13.36 10.40
CA VAL A 100 -1.80 14.01 9.47
C VAL A 100 -2.44 14.32 8.12
N ASP A 101 -1.91 15.33 7.43
CA ASP A 101 -2.28 15.63 6.05
C ASP A 101 -1.64 14.59 5.11
N PRO A 102 -2.41 13.89 4.25
CA PRO A 102 -1.85 12.90 3.31
C PRO A 102 -0.80 13.51 2.36
N ALA A 103 -0.86 14.81 2.04
CA ALA A 103 0.16 15.49 1.24
C ALA A 103 1.52 15.61 1.94
N ARG A 104 1.57 15.35 3.25
CA ARG A 104 2.78 15.28 4.08
C ARG A 104 3.21 13.85 4.40
N CYS A 105 2.55 12.86 3.80
CA CYS A 105 2.89 11.45 3.98
C CYS A 105 3.77 10.93 2.85
N LEU A 106 4.62 9.95 3.18
CA LEU A 106 5.29 9.08 2.23
C LEU A 106 4.61 7.72 2.25
N VAL A 107 4.03 7.31 1.13
CA VAL A 107 3.49 5.96 0.93
C VAL A 107 4.58 5.08 0.33
N VAL A 108 4.77 3.88 0.89
CA VAL A 108 5.70 2.87 0.37
C VAL A 108 4.90 1.69 -0.19
N GLU A 109 5.10 1.39 -1.47
CA GLU A 109 4.30 0.41 -2.21
C GLU A 109 5.12 -0.51 -3.09
N ASP A 110 4.54 -1.64 -3.50
CA ASP A 110 5.18 -2.61 -4.41
C ASP A 110 4.25 -3.04 -5.55
N SER A 111 3.10 -2.39 -5.68
CA SER A 111 2.05 -2.73 -6.63
C SER A 111 1.55 -1.50 -7.40
N HIS A 112 1.20 -1.67 -8.67
CA HIS A 112 0.57 -0.61 -9.48
C HIS A 112 -0.73 -0.05 -8.86
N PRO A 113 -1.72 -0.86 -8.41
CA PRO A 113 -2.92 -0.32 -7.79
C PRO A 113 -2.60 0.42 -6.50
N GLY A 114 -1.63 -0.04 -5.72
CA GLY A 114 -1.20 0.64 -4.51
C GLY A 114 -0.54 1.98 -4.75
N VAL A 115 0.36 2.07 -5.73
CA VAL A 115 0.94 3.35 -6.15
C VAL A 115 -0.15 4.32 -6.62
N ALA A 116 -1.10 3.85 -7.42
CA ALA A 116 -2.21 4.68 -7.89
C ALA A 116 -3.05 5.22 -6.73
N ALA A 117 -3.37 4.38 -5.74
CA ALA A 117 -4.10 4.79 -4.54
C ALA A 117 -3.34 5.83 -3.71
N GLY A 118 -2.03 5.62 -3.47
CA GLY A 118 -1.21 6.58 -2.73
C GLY A 118 -1.16 7.95 -3.41
N LYS A 119 -1.01 7.97 -4.73
CA LYS A 119 -1.03 9.20 -5.53
C LYS A 119 -2.41 9.87 -5.52
N ALA A 120 -3.48 9.09 -5.65
CA ALA A 120 -4.85 9.61 -5.58
C ALA A 120 -5.19 10.21 -4.21
N ALA A 121 -4.54 9.74 -3.13
CA ALA A 121 -4.65 10.32 -1.80
C ALA A 121 -3.89 11.64 -1.65
N GLY A 122 -3.06 12.02 -2.63
CA GLY A 122 -2.23 13.22 -2.61
C GLY A 122 -0.87 13.04 -1.94
N ALA A 123 -0.49 11.82 -1.56
CA ALA A 123 0.80 11.53 -0.94
C ALA A 123 1.95 11.44 -1.96
N VAL A 124 3.19 11.62 -1.49
CA VAL A 124 4.38 11.21 -2.23
C VAL A 124 4.49 9.69 -2.16
N VAL A 125 4.78 9.02 -3.28
CA VAL A 125 4.88 7.57 -3.32
C VAL A 125 6.30 7.10 -3.68
N ALA A 126 6.89 6.28 -2.80
CA ALA A 126 8.06 5.48 -3.09
C ALA A 126 7.65 4.04 -3.43
N ALA A 127 8.21 3.46 -4.49
CA ALA A 127 7.85 2.12 -4.91
C ALA A 127 9.02 1.16 -5.09
N LEU A 128 8.79 -0.08 -4.67
CA LEU A 128 9.64 -1.25 -4.78
C LEU A 128 9.40 -2.00 -6.09
N LYS A 129 10.24 -3.01 -6.36
CA LYS A 129 10.06 -4.01 -7.45
C LYS A 129 9.92 -3.38 -8.85
N GLY A 130 10.52 -2.20 -9.06
CA GLY A 130 10.50 -1.51 -10.35
C GLY A 130 9.14 -0.89 -10.73
N VAL A 131 8.17 -0.86 -9.82
CA VAL A 131 6.89 -0.19 -10.09
C VAL A 131 7.14 1.31 -10.24
N PRO A 132 6.66 1.97 -11.31
CA PRO A 132 6.84 3.41 -11.48
C PRO A 132 6.12 4.22 -10.39
N ALA A 133 6.84 5.06 -9.65
CA ALA A 133 6.30 6.00 -8.67
C ALA A 133 7.13 7.29 -8.64
N ASP A 134 6.88 8.18 -7.67
CA ASP A 134 7.60 9.45 -7.55
C ASP A 134 9.06 9.22 -7.14
N LEU A 135 9.26 8.23 -6.26
CA LEU A 135 10.57 7.71 -5.89
C LEU A 135 10.63 6.21 -6.23
N ARG A 136 11.75 5.76 -6.80
CA ARG A 136 12.04 4.34 -6.98
C ARG A 136 13.03 3.90 -5.91
N ILE A 137 12.68 2.82 -5.22
CA ILE A 137 13.52 2.22 -4.18
C ILE A 137 13.66 0.72 -4.47
N ASP A 138 14.80 0.16 -4.13
CA ASP A 138 15.10 -1.27 -4.25
C ASP A 138 14.75 -2.01 -2.95
N ASN A 139 14.86 -1.33 -1.80
CA ASN A 139 14.59 -1.87 -0.48
C ASN A 139 14.14 -0.76 0.50
N LEU A 140 13.79 -1.16 1.73
CA LEU A 140 13.30 -0.23 2.75
C LEU A 140 14.43 0.54 3.47
N GLU A 141 15.70 0.11 3.34
CA GLU A 141 16.84 0.85 3.90
C GLU A 141 16.98 2.23 3.24
N GLN A 142 16.68 2.33 1.94
CA GLN A 142 16.69 3.61 1.23
C GLN A 142 15.63 4.57 1.79
N VAL A 143 14.48 4.06 2.24
CA VAL A 143 13.48 4.89 2.93
C VAL A 143 14.02 5.35 4.29
N ALA A 144 14.64 4.46 5.06
CA ALA A 144 15.26 4.82 6.33
C ALA A 144 16.32 5.92 6.15
N ALA A 145 17.18 5.80 5.13
CA ALA A 145 18.21 6.79 4.81
C ALA A 145 17.61 8.16 4.41
N LEU A 146 16.51 8.17 3.66
CA LEU A 146 15.78 9.40 3.31
C LEU A 146 15.20 10.11 4.52
N LEU A 147 14.78 9.36 5.55
CA LEU A 147 14.24 9.91 6.79
C LEU A 147 15.33 10.34 7.78
N ASP A 148 16.57 9.90 7.57
CA ASP A 148 17.71 10.24 8.44
C ASP A 148 18.53 11.46 7.97
N GLY A 149 18.44 11.83 6.69
CA GLY A 149 19.04 13.04 6.12
C GLY A 149 18.27 14.32 6.43
#